data_AF-A0A964IKX2-F1
#
_entry.id   AF-A0A964IKX2-F1
#
_cell.length_a   1.000
_cell.length_b   1.000
_cell.length_c   1.000
_cell.angle_alpha   90.00
_cell.angle_beta   90.00
_cell.angle_gamma   90.00
#
_symmetry.space_group_name_H-M   'P 1'
#
loop_
_entity.id
_entity.type
_entity.pdbx_description
1 polymer ?
#
loop_
_entity_poly.entity_id
_entity_poly.type
_entity_poly.pdbx_seq_one_letter_code
_entity_poly.pdbx_strand_id
1 'polypeptide(L)'
;MKNLLVTLTIAAAVVTGACASMGSRSISEVQTNPGKFADKTVTVEGVVTTSFSIPLVPFKVYRISDGTAEMLVISDNSRIPGKNARVRVRGEVEEVALIGGRSFGLHIREKSVKFL
;
A
#
# COMPACT_ATOMS: atom_id res chain seq x y z
N MET A 1 -48.25 12.24 36.40
CA MET A 1 -46.97 11.51 36.24
C MET A 1 -47.08 10.81 34.88
N LYS A 2 -46.82 11.40 33.70
CA LYS A 2 -45.75 12.26 33.13
C LYS A 2 -44.38 11.58 33.02
N ASN A 3 -44.29 10.65 32.07
CA ASN A 3 -43.08 10.05 31.52
C ASN A 3 -43.53 9.20 30.32
N LEU A 4 -43.70 9.75 29.11
CA LEU A 4 -42.71 10.38 28.22
C LEU A 4 -41.55 9.42 27.90
N LEU A 5 -41.22 9.30 26.61
CA LEU A 5 -40.15 8.51 25.95
C LEU A 5 -40.65 7.14 25.45
N VAL A 6 -41.47 7.00 24.41
CA VAL A 6 -41.36 7.51 23.02
C VAL A 6 -39.98 7.19 22.40
N THR A 7 -39.97 6.02 21.77
CA THR A 7 -39.23 5.67 20.53
C THR A 7 -37.71 5.56 20.63
N LEU A 8 -37.25 4.33 20.88
CA LEU A 8 -35.89 3.86 20.61
C LEU A 8 -35.69 3.76 19.08
N THR A 9 -35.39 4.89 18.44
CA THR A 9 -34.95 4.91 17.04
C THR A 9 -33.53 4.34 16.96
N ILE A 10 -33.44 3.07 16.60
CA ILE A 10 -32.19 2.41 16.20
C ILE A 10 -31.75 3.04 14.87
N ALA A 11 -30.94 4.09 14.94
CA ALA A 11 -30.19 4.58 13.79
C ALA A 11 -29.01 3.62 13.57
N ALA A 12 -29.28 2.49 12.91
CA ALA A 12 -28.25 1.65 12.32
C ALA A 12 -27.62 2.44 11.15
N ALA A 13 -26.64 3.29 11.47
CA ALA A 13 -25.77 3.86 10.46
C ALA A 13 -24.94 2.72 9.86
N VAL A 14 -25.42 2.21 8.73
CA VAL A 14 -24.70 1.29 7.87
C VAL A 14 -23.46 2.02 7.37
N VAL A 15 -22.33 1.81 8.04
CA VAL A 15 -21.01 2.19 7.55
C VAL A 15 -20.64 1.16 6.47
N THR A 16 -21.20 1.28 5.27
CA THR A 16 -20.64 0.64 4.07
C THR A 16 -19.50 1.52 3.55
N GLY A 17 -18.41 1.55 4.30
CA GLY A 17 -17.19 2.26 3.94
C GLY A 17 -16.03 1.29 3.78
N ALA A 18 -15.64 1.04 2.53
CA ALA A 18 -14.31 0.56 2.13
C ALA A 18 -13.95 -0.94 2.23
N CYS A 19 -14.74 -1.84 1.62
CA CYS A 19 -14.22 -3.14 1.15
C CYS A 19 -13.51 -3.05 -0.23
N ALA A 20 -12.92 -1.89 -0.59
CA ALA A 20 -12.24 -1.71 -1.88
C ALA A 20 -10.79 -2.25 -1.90
N SER A 21 -10.29 -2.82 -0.80
CA SER A 21 -8.87 -3.18 -0.65
C SER A 21 -8.58 -4.69 -0.57
N MET A 22 -9.56 -5.56 -0.82
CA MET A 22 -9.36 -7.01 -0.63
C MET A 22 -8.56 -7.71 -1.74
N GLY A 23 -8.37 -7.09 -2.91
CA GLY A 23 -7.59 -7.68 -4.02
C GLY A 23 -6.19 -7.11 -4.14
N SER A 24 -5.20 -7.98 -4.39
CA SER A 24 -3.88 -7.55 -4.83
C SER A 24 -3.98 -6.84 -6.19
N ARG A 25 -3.32 -5.70 -6.34
CA ARG A 25 -3.20 -4.96 -7.60
C ARG A 25 -1.92 -5.37 -8.32
N SER A 26 -1.95 -5.33 -9.65
CA SER A 26 -0.71 -5.48 -10.42
C SER A 26 0.11 -4.20 -10.33
N ILE A 27 1.43 -4.36 -10.30
CA ILE A 27 2.37 -3.25 -10.21
C ILE A 27 2.28 -2.36 -11.46
N SER A 28 2.08 -2.98 -12.62
CA SER A 28 1.89 -2.25 -13.88
C SER A 28 0.64 -1.35 -13.85
N GLU A 29 -0.47 -1.77 -13.21
CA GLU A 29 -1.67 -0.93 -13.06
C GLU A 29 -1.34 0.34 -12.25
N VAL A 30 -0.59 0.18 -11.16
CA VAL A 30 -0.16 1.27 -10.28
C VAL A 30 0.73 2.26 -11.03
N GLN A 31 1.72 1.76 -11.77
CA GLN A 31 2.65 2.61 -12.52
C GLN A 31 2.03 3.34 -13.70
N THR A 32 1.06 2.70 -14.38
CA THR A 32 0.40 3.29 -15.54
C THR A 32 -0.63 4.35 -15.13
N ASN A 33 -1.15 4.26 -13.90
CA ASN A 33 -2.18 5.17 -13.39
C ASN A 33 -1.77 5.82 -12.06
N PRO A 34 -0.62 6.52 -11.98
CA PRO A 34 -0.08 7.00 -10.71
C PRO A 34 -1.07 7.93 -9.99
N GLY A 35 -1.72 8.87 -10.69
CA GLY A 35 -2.72 9.76 -10.08
C GLY A 35 -3.98 9.08 -9.54
N LYS A 36 -4.28 7.84 -9.98
CA LYS A 36 -5.38 7.04 -9.40
C LYS A 36 -5.00 6.49 -8.02
N PHE A 37 -3.71 6.22 -7.80
CA PHE A 37 -3.19 5.49 -6.66
C PHE A 37 -2.33 6.31 -5.71
N ALA A 38 -1.85 7.49 -6.12
CA ALA A 38 -1.15 8.43 -5.25
C ALA A 38 -1.94 8.66 -3.95
N ASP A 39 -1.22 8.62 -2.83
CA ASP A 39 -1.75 8.75 -1.47
C ASP A 39 -2.80 7.69 -1.09
N LYS A 40 -2.87 6.58 -1.84
CA LYS A 40 -3.75 5.44 -1.53
C LYS A 40 -2.97 4.24 -1.07
N THR A 41 -3.57 3.53 -0.12
CA THR A 41 -3.06 2.24 0.32
C THR A 41 -3.47 1.15 -0.66
N VAL A 42 -2.48 0.47 -1.22
CA VAL A 42 -2.65 -0.68 -2.13
C VAL A 42 -2.04 -1.93 -1.50
N THR A 43 -2.48 -3.08 -2.00
CA THR A 43 -1.84 -4.37 -1.71
C THR A 43 -1.28 -4.90 -3.02
N VAL A 44 0.00 -5.30 -3.04
CA VAL A 44 0.66 -5.91 -4.19
C VAL A 44 1.28 -7.24 -3.77
N GLU A 45 1.38 -8.19 -4.69
CA GLU A 45 1.99 -9.50 -4.46
C GLU A 45 3.06 -9.76 -5.50
N GLY A 46 4.17 -10.36 -5.09
CA GLY A 46 5.28 -10.59 -6.00
C GLY A 46 6.48 -11.24 -5.35
N VAL A 47 7.55 -11.33 -6.12
CA VAL A 47 8.85 -11.86 -5.70
C VAL A 47 9.82 -10.70 -5.52
N VAL A 48 10.55 -10.70 -4.42
CA VAL A 48 11.59 -9.68 -4.17
C VAL A 48 12.78 -9.92 -5.08
N THR A 49 13.12 -8.95 -5.92
CA THR A 49 14.19 -9.08 -6.92
C THR A 49 15.52 -8.52 -6.44
N THR A 50 15.47 -7.48 -5.61
CA THR A 50 16.64 -6.86 -4.97
C THR A 50 16.25 -6.33 -3.59
N SER A 51 17.14 -6.47 -2.61
CA SER A 51 16.98 -5.89 -1.27
C SER A 51 18.26 -5.18 -0.88
N PHE A 52 18.17 -3.92 -0.46
CA PHE A 52 19.34 -3.18 -0.04
C PHE A 52 19.07 -2.34 1.22
N SER A 53 20.09 -2.27 2.05
CA SER A 53 20.13 -1.45 3.26
C SER A 53 21.25 -0.44 3.08
N ILE A 54 20.94 0.85 3.19
CA ILE A 54 21.98 1.88 3.23
C ILE A 54 22.40 2.05 4.70
N PRO A 55 23.68 1.83 5.06
CA PRO A 55 24.17 2.15 6.40
C PRO A 55 23.92 3.62 6.73
N LEU A 56 23.63 3.94 8.00
CA LEU A 56 23.39 5.30 8.51
C LEU A 56 22.09 5.98 8.00
N VAL A 57 21.27 5.27 7.23
CA VAL A 57 19.96 5.75 6.78
C VAL A 57 18.87 4.93 7.49
N PRO A 58 17.84 5.58 8.09
CA PRO A 58 16.85 4.87 8.91
C PRO A 58 15.86 4.04 8.08
N PHE A 59 15.79 4.22 6.77
CA PHE A 59 14.86 3.49 5.89
C PHE A 59 15.55 2.35 5.15
N LYS A 60 14.82 1.23 5.05
CA LYS A 60 15.22 0.01 4.33
C LYS A 60 14.43 -0.07 3.04
N VAL A 61 15.01 -0.62 1.98
CA VAL A 61 14.35 -0.62 0.68
C VAL A 61 14.56 -1.92 -0.07
N TYR A 62 13.55 -2.33 -0.81
CA TYR A 62 13.60 -3.52 -1.65
C TYR A 62 12.72 -3.34 -2.88
N ARG A 63 12.96 -4.15 -3.91
CA ARG A 63 12.18 -4.18 -5.14
C ARG A 63 11.35 -5.45 -5.19
N ILE A 64 10.08 -5.30 -5.55
CA ILE A 64 9.15 -6.41 -5.74
C ILE A 64 8.72 -6.45 -7.21
N SER A 65 8.65 -7.65 -7.79
CA SER A 65 8.13 -7.91 -9.12
C SER A 65 6.94 -8.85 -9.06
N ASP A 66 5.84 -8.50 -9.72
CA ASP A 66 4.65 -9.35 -9.87
C ASP A 66 4.63 -10.07 -11.23
N GLY A 67 5.69 -9.92 -12.04
CA GLY A 67 5.78 -10.38 -13.42
C GLY A 67 5.30 -9.38 -14.47
N THR A 68 4.58 -8.33 -14.07
CA THR A 68 4.11 -7.26 -14.99
C THR A 68 5.03 -6.04 -14.96
N ALA A 69 5.56 -5.70 -13.78
CA ALA A 69 6.50 -4.60 -13.58
C ALA A 69 7.25 -4.80 -12.26
N GLU A 70 8.21 -3.90 -11.96
CA GLU A 70 8.91 -3.86 -10.67
C GLU A 70 8.65 -2.55 -9.94
N MET A 71 8.47 -2.59 -8.63
CA MET A 71 8.27 -1.40 -7.80
C MET A 71 9.20 -1.37 -6.60
N LEU A 72 9.68 -0.18 -6.28
CA LEU A 72 10.44 0.07 -5.07
C LEU A 72 9.49 0.11 -3.88
N VAL A 73 9.85 -0.57 -2.81
CA VAL A 73 9.20 -0.50 -1.51
C VAL A 73 10.16 0.10 -0.52
N ILE A 74 9.72 1.13 0.19
CA ILE A 74 10.40 1.71 1.35
C ILE A 74 9.74 1.14 2.59
N SER A 75 10.55 0.51 3.43
CA SER A 75 10.15 -0.13 4.67
C SER A 75 10.76 0.59 5.86
N ASP A 76 9.90 0.91 6.82
CA ASP A 76 10.29 1.42 8.14
C ASP A 76 10.55 0.27 9.13
N ASN A 77 10.39 -0.99 8.70
CA ASN A 77 10.70 -2.16 9.51
C ASN A 77 12.21 -2.44 9.61
N SER A 78 12.63 -2.99 10.76
CA SER A 78 14.02 -3.34 11.05
C SER A 78 14.57 -4.49 10.18
N ARG A 79 13.69 -5.36 9.69
CA ARG A 79 14.01 -6.45 8.76
C ARG A 79 13.16 -6.32 7.50
N ILE A 80 13.81 -6.49 6.35
CA ILE A 80 13.17 -6.52 5.03
C ILE A 80 13.26 -7.93 4.42
N PRO A 81 12.33 -8.31 3.53
CA PRO A 81 12.42 -9.57 2.82
C PRO A 81 13.73 -9.67 2.02
N GLY A 82 14.32 -10.86 1.99
CA GLY A 82 15.49 -11.15 1.17
C GLY A 82 15.12 -11.35 -0.30
N LYS A 83 16.12 -11.28 -1.19
CA LYS A 83 15.96 -11.63 -2.61
C LYS A 83 15.35 -13.03 -2.75
N ASN A 84 14.48 -13.19 -3.75
CA ASN A 84 13.69 -14.38 -4.07
C ASN A 84 12.56 -14.71 -3.07
N ALA A 85 12.36 -13.93 -2.01
CA ALA A 85 11.20 -14.12 -1.13
C ALA A 85 9.91 -13.73 -1.88
N ARG A 86 8.90 -14.60 -1.81
CA ARG A 86 7.54 -14.27 -2.27
C ARG A 86 6.79 -13.58 -1.13
N VAL A 87 6.23 -12.41 -1.40
CA VAL A 87 5.60 -11.58 -0.38
C VAL A 87 4.33 -10.90 -0.90
N ARG A 88 3.43 -10.60 0.04
CA ARG A 88 2.31 -9.68 -0.11
C ARG A 88 2.61 -8.42 0.68
N VAL A 89 2.72 -7.28 -0.01
CA VAL A 89 3.03 -5.98 0.59
C VAL A 89 1.78 -5.12 0.56
N ARG A 90 1.42 -4.55 1.71
CA ARG A 90 0.40 -3.51 1.83
C ARG A 90 1.10 -2.21 2.19
N GLY A 91 0.86 -1.16 1.43
CA GLY A 91 1.51 0.12 1.65
C GLY A 91 0.88 1.25 0.88
N GLU A 92 1.32 2.47 1.16
CA GLU A 92 0.85 3.69 0.53
C GLU A 92 1.69 3.99 -0.72
N VAL A 93 1.05 4.35 -1.81
CA VAL A 93 1.76 4.74 -3.03
C VAL A 93 2.15 6.20 -2.92
N GLU A 94 3.45 6.45 -2.90
CA GLU A 94 4.05 7.78 -2.81
C GLU A 94 4.88 8.06 -4.07
N GLU A 95 5.10 9.33 -4.35
CA GLU A 95 5.96 9.79 -5.44
C GLU A 95 6.91 10.86 -4.93
N VAL A 96 8.10 10.95 -5.54
CA VAL A 96 9.10 11.93 -5.14
C VAL A 96 8.76 13.31 -5.71
N ALA A 97 8.21 13.34 -6.93
CA ALA A 97 7.81 14.58 -7.59
C ALA A 97 6.76 14.35 -8.67
N LEU A 98 5.93 15.37 -8.90
CA LEU A 98 5.03 15.49 -10.05
C LEU A 98 5.54 16.60 -10.96
N ILE A 99 5.99 16.27 -12.17
CA ILE A 99 6.57 17.23 -13.11
C ILE A 99 5.80 17.16 -14.44
N GLY A 100 5.13 18.25 -14.80
CA GLY A 100 4.34 18.32 -16.04
C GLY A 100 3.23 17.26 -16.12
N GLY A 101 2.64 16.89 -14.97
CA GLY A 101 1.60 15.85 -14.88
C GLY A 101 2.12 14.41 -14.93
N ARG A 102 3.45 14.21 -14.92
CA ARG A 102 4.07 12.88 -14.86
C ARG A 102 4.64 12.64 -13.46
N SER A 103 4.35 11.46 -12.92
CA SER A 103 4.88 11.00 -11.63
C SER A 103 6.33 10.53 -11.79
N PHE A 104 7.20 10.95 -10.87
CA PHE A 104 8.59 10.53 -10.79
C PHE A 104 8.89 9.92 -9.43
N GLY A 105 9.64 8.81 -9.44
CA GLY A 105 10.03 8.12 -8.22
C GLY A 105 8.84 7.46 -7.50
N LEU A 106 7.87 6.94 -8.25
CA LEU A 106 6.75 6.20 -7.68
C LEU A 106 7.25 4.99 -6.88
N HIS A 107 6.85 4.91 -5.62
CA HIS A 107 7.25 3.85 -4.69
C HIS A 107 6.12 3.53 -3.73
N ILE A 108 6.25 2.42 -3.01
CA ILE A 108 5.33 2.05 -1.93
C ILE A 108 6.01 2.29 -0.60
N ARG A 109 5.39 3.07 0.29
CA ARG A 109 5.73 3.10 1.71
C ARG A 109 5.00 1.98 2.44
N GLU A 110 5.77 0.99 2.89
CA GLU A 110 5.27 -0.23 3.51
C GLU A 110 4.49 0.07 4.80
N LYS A 111 3.27 -0.47 4.89
CA LYS A 111 2.49 -0.54 6.14
C LYS A 111 2.57 -1.94 6.75
N SER A 112 2.57 -2.98 5.92
CA SER A 112 2.83 -4.35 6.34
C SER A 112 3.29 -5.24 5.20
N VAL A 113 4.04 -6.28 5.56
CA VAL A 113 4.48 -7.33 4.63
C VAL A 113 4.16 -8.71 5.20
N LYS A 114 3.70 -9.62 4.34
CA LYS A 114 3.44 -11.03 4.67
C LYS A 114 4.21 -11.92 3.70
N PHE A 115 4.90 -12.94 4.22
CA PHE A 115 5.53 -13.99 3.43
C PHE A 115 4.47 -14.98 2.93
N LEU A 116 4.62 -15.44 1.69
CA LEU A 116 3.69 -16.38 1.02
C LEU A 116 4.36 -17.72 0.72
#